data_AF-X1R1J3-F1
#
_entry.id   AF-X1R1J3-F1
#
_cell.length_a   1.000
_cell.length_b   1.000
_cell.length_c   1.000
_cell.angle_alpha   90.00
_cell.angle_beta   90.00
_cell.angle_gamma   90.00
#
_symmetry.space_group_name_H-M   'P 1'
#
loop_
_entity.id
_entity.type
_entity.pdbx_description
1 polymer ?
#
loop_
_entity_poly.entity_id
_entity_poly.type
_entity_poly.pdbx_seq_one_letter_code
_entity_poly.pdbx_strand_id
1 'polypeptide(L)'
;MTEEVFLSPKKKGKIAVFISGRGSNFRAIHDSILAGKMNCEIALVFSNKEDAPGLKTAQDRNLETLFLDPKAYSSREDYEKEIIKELRKRDVA
;
A
#
# COMPACT_ATOMS: atom_id res chain seq x y z
N MET A 1 5.94 30.88 3.76
CA MET A 1 6.03 30.43 2.36
C MET A 1 5.13 29.21 2.23
N THR A 2 4.02 29.34 1.52
CA THR A 2 3.21 28.18 1.12
C THR A 2 3.92 27.54 -0.07
N GLU A 3 4.42 26.32 0.09
CA GLU A 3 4.92 25.54 -1.04
C GLU A 3 3.73 25.27 -1.97
N GLU A 4 3.78 25.80 -3.20
CA GLU A 4 2.81 25.45 -4.22
C GLU A 4 3.09 24.01 -4.67
N VAL A 5 2.26 23.07 -4.21
CA VAL A 5 2.34 21.66 -4.60
C VAL A 5 1.49 21.44 -5.85
N PHE A 6 2.13 21.15 -6.97
CA PHE A 6 1.41 20.71 -8.17
C PHE A 6 0.85 19.30 -7.97
N LEU A 7 -0.47 19.19 -7.98
CA LEU A 7 -1.18 17.91 -7.94
C LEU A 7 -1.69 17.56 -9.33
N SER A 8 -1.53 16.30 -9.74
CA SER A 8 -2.07 15.82 -11.01
C SER A 8 -3.59 16.06 -11.06
N PRO A 9 -4.13 16.66 -12.13
CA PRO A 9 -5.55 16.97 -12.28
C PRO A 9 -6.42 15.74 -12.60
N LYS A 10 -5.81 14.57 -12.82
CA LYS A 10 -6.55 13.32 -13.05
C LYS A 10 -7.22 12.82 -11.75
N LYS A 11 -8.17 11.90 -11.92
CA LYS A 11 -8.82 11.15 -10.82
C LYS A 11 -7.75 10.68 -9.81
N LYS A 12 -8.06 10.82 -8.52
CA LYS A 12 -7.23 10.38 -7.39
C LYS A 12 -6.74 8.95 -7.65
N GLY A 13 -5.41 8.77 -7.71
CA GLY A 13 -4.80 7.47 -8.02
C GLY A 13 -4.90 6.52 -6.84
N LYS A 14 -5.05 5.21 -7.11
CA LYS A 14 -5.00 4.17 -6.08
C LYS A 14 -3.63 3.52 -6.07
N ILE A 15 -3.00 3.46 -4.90
CA ILE A 15 -1.68 2.84 -4.73
C ILE A 15 -1.75 1.66 -3.76
N ALA A 16 -0.86 0.70 -3.96
CA ALA A 16 -0.52 -0.30 -2.96
C ALA A 16 0.85 0.00 -2.36
N VAL A 17 1.01 -0.24 -1.06
CA VAL A 17 2.28 -0.04 -0.35
C VAL A 17 2.79 -1.38 0.14
N PHE A 18 3.95 -1.79 -0.36
CA PHE A 18 4.62 -3.03 0.07
C PHE A 18 5.55 -2.77 1.25
N ILE A 19 5.40 -3.56 2.31
CA ILE A 19 6.16 -3.45 3.54
C ILE A 19 6.77 -4.80 3.94
N SER A 20 7.94 -4.75 4.59
CA SER A 20 8.67 -5.92 5.09
C SER A 20 9.08 -5.79 6.58
N GLY A 21 8.57 -4.75 7.26
CA GLY A 21 8.93 -4.37 8.63
C GLY A 21 8.03 -3.27 9.21
N ARG A 22 8.60 -2.31 9.95
CA ARG A 22 7.86 -1.29 10.74
C ARG A 22 7.03 -0.27 9.94
N GLY A 23 7.20 -0.18 8.63
CA GLY A 23 6.38 0.73 7.79
C GLY A 23 6.59 2.24 8.01
N SER A 24 7.81 2.71 8.29
CA SER A 24 8.09 4.16 8.41
C SER A 24 7.75 4.94 7.14
N ASN A 25 8.10 4.39 5.96
CA ASN A 25 7.77 5.01 4.67
C ASN A 25 6.26 5.02 4.44
N PHE A 26 5.57 3.92 4.77
CA PHE A 26 4.12 3.84 4.73
C PHE A 26 3.47 4.98 5.55
N ARG A 27 3.93 5.21 6.79
CA ARG A 27 3.43 6.31 7.62
C ARG A 27 3.65 7.68 6.96
N ALA A 28 4.87 7.96 6.48
CA ALA A 28 5.17 9.22 5.82
C ALA A 28 4.31 9.45 4.56
N ILE A 29 4.05 8.40 3.79
CA ILE A 29 3.17 8.45 2.61
C ILE A 29 1.74 8.75 3.05
N HIS A 30 1.21 8.00 4.02
CA HIS A 30 -0.15 8.18 4.52
C HIS A 30 -0.36 9.59 5.09
N ASP A 31 0.58 10.08 5.90
CA ASP A 31 0.52 11.41 6.50
C ASP A 31 0.57 12.51 5.41
N SER A 32 1.35 12.30 4.34
CA SER A 32 1.40 13.23 3.20
C SER A 32 0.10 13.23 2.37
N ILE A 33 -0.58 12.08 2.26
CA ILE A 33 -1.92 11.99 1.64
C ILE A 33 -2.94 12.76 2.49
N LEU A 34 -2.95 12.54 3.81
CA LEU A 34 -3.85 13.25 4.73
C LEU A 34 -3.60 14.76 4.74
N ALA A 35 -2.34 15.18 4.61
CA ALA A 35 -1.96 16.59 4.49
C ALA A 35 -2.28 17.21 3.11
N GLY A 36 -2.89 16.47 2.18
CA GLY A 36 -3.22 16.95 0.84
C GLY A 36 -2.02 17.19 -0.07
N LYS A 37 -0.82 16.71 0.32
CA LYS A 37 0.42 16.87 -0.47
C LYS A 37 0.52 15.86 -1.61
N MET A 38 -0.31 14.82 -1.59
CA MET A 38 -0.37 13.80 -2.64
C MET A 38 -1.82 13.51 -3.02
N ASN A 39 -2.11 13.53 -4.32
CA ASN A 39 -3.43 13.25 -4.87
C ASN A 39 -3.62 11.75 -5.16
N CYS A 40 -3.53 10.93 -4.12
CA CYS A 40 -3.74 9.48 -4.21
C CYS A 40 -4.37 8.92 -2.92
N GLU A 41 -4.80 7.67 -2.97
CA GLU A 41 -5.26 6.90 -1.81
C GLU A 41 -4.52 5.57 -1.72
N ILE A 42 -4.25 5.13 -0.48
CA ILE A 42 -3.70 3.81 -0.22
C ILE A 42 -4.86 2.82 -0.26
N ALA A 43 -4.95 2.04 -1.33
CA ALA A 43 -5.96 1.01 -1.48
C ALA A 43 -5.55 -0.31 -0.83
N LEU A 44 -4.25 -0.53 -0.62
CA LEU A 44 -3.75 -1.74 0.03
C LEU A 44 -2.39 -1.51 0.70
N VAL A 45 -2.20 -2.03 1.91
CA VAL A 45 -0.88 -2.25 2.50
C VAL A 45 -0.60 -3.74 2.53
N PHE A 46 0.44 -4.17 1.83
CA PHE A 46 0.75 -5.57 1.63
C PHE A 46 2.08 -5.96 2.28
N SER A 47 2.15 -7.16 2.85
CA SER A 47 3.40 -7.77 3.28
C SER A 47 3.49 -9.24 2.90
N ASN A 48 4.72 -9.70 2.77
CA ASN A 48 5.06 -11.11 2.70
C ASN A 48 5.52 -11.68 4.05
N LYS A 49 5.33 -10.93 5.14
CA LYS A 49 5.58 -11.36 6.53
C LYS A 49 4.33 -11.07 7.36
N GLU A 50 3.80 -12.10 8.00
CA GLU A 50 2.56 -12.00 8.80
C GLU A 50 2.72 -11.05 9.99
N ASP A 51 3.89 -11.11 10.63
CA ASP A 51 4.23 -10.38 11.84
C ASP A 51 4.80 -8.98 11.57
N ALA A 52 4.76 -8.50 10.32
CA ALA A 52 5.27 -7.18 9.98
C ALA A 52 4.55 -6.09 10.81
N PRO A 53 5.25 -5.34 11.69
CA PRO A 53 4.59 -4.37 12.57
C PRO A 53 3.87 -3.24 11.80
N GLY A 54 4.29 -2.99 10.56
CA GLY A 54 3.63 -2.05 9.67
C GLY A 54 2.21 -2.47 9.26
N LEU A 55 1.88 -3.77 9.20
CA LEU A 55 0.52 -4.24 8.90
C LEU A 55 -0.43 -3.84 10.03
N LYS A 56 -0.05 -4.10 11.28
CA LYS A 56 -0.82 -3.67 12.44
C LYS A 56 -1.01 -2.15 12.46
N THR A 57 0.06 -1.40 12.18
CA THR A 57 0.03 0.06 12.08
C THR A 57 -0.94 0.57 11.01
N ALA A 58 -1.07 -0.15 9.88
CA ALA A 58 -1.99 0.17 8.81
C ALA A 58 -3.45 -0.17 9.17
N GLN A 59 -3.69 -1.32 9.81
CA GLN A 59 -5.01 -1.68 10.35
C GLN A 59 -5.50 -0.66 11.37
N ASP A 60 -4.64 -0.21 12.29
CA ASP A 60 -4.98 0.81 13.29
C ASP A 60 -5.33 2.18 12.65
N ARG A 61 -4.97 2.38 11.37
CA ARG A 61 -5.32 3.55 10.55
C ARG A 61 -6.53 3.30 9.64
N ASN A 62 -7.24 2.19 9.84
CA ASN A 62 -8.38 1.75 9.03
C ASN A 62 -8.04 1.55 7.54
N LEU A 63 -6.81 1.14 7.23
CA LEU A 63 -6.41 0.78 5.87
C LEU A 63 -6.57 -0.72 5.67
N GLU A 64 -6.92 -1.08 4.43
CA GLU A 64 -6.96 -2.47 4.03
C GLU A 64 -5.54 -3.07 4.02
N THR A 65 -5.40 -4.26 4.60
CA THR A 65 -4.12 -4.96 4.69
C THR A 65 -4.22 -6.37 4.12
N LEU A 66 -3.16 -6.82 3.45
CA LEU A 66 -3.05 -8.19 2.94
C LEU A 66 -1.69 -8.78 3.30
N PHE A 67 -1.71 -10.00 3.82
CA PHE A 67 -0.52 -10.84 3.93
C PHE A 67 -0.67 -12.04 2.99
N LEU A 68 0.36 -12.31 2.19
CA LEU A 68 0.48 -13.57 1.44
C LEU A 68 1.83 -14.18 1.77
N ASP A 69 1.83 -15.43 2.28
CA ASP A 69 3.06 -16.17 2.53
C ASP A 69 3.62 -16.72 1.21
N PRO A 70 4.83 -16.32 0.75
CA PRO A 70 5.44 -16.89 -0.44
C PRO A 70 5.59 -18.42 -0.38
N LYS A 71 5.72 -18.99 0.82
CA LYS A 71 5.87 -20.44 1.02
C LYS A 71 4.57 -21.22 0.82
N ALA A 72 3.42 -20.54 0.78
CA ALA A 72 2.13 -21.17 0.52
C ALA A 72 1.90 -21.46 -0.98
N TYR A 73 2.85 -21.10 -1.86
CA TYR A 73 2.72 -21.22 -3.31
C TYR A 73 3.74 -22.21 -3.88
N SER A 74 3.31 -22.93 -4.92
CA SER A 74 4.13 -23.91 -5.66
C SER A 74 5.32 -23.31 -6.40
N SER A 75 5.21 -22.04 -6.78
CA SER A 75 6.23 -21.31 -7.54
C SER A 75 6.19 -19.82 -7.21
N ARG A 76 7.28 -19.13 -7.55
CA ARG A 76 7.35 -17.67 -7.45
C ARG A 76 6.33 -17.01 -8.36
N GLU A 77 6.13 -17.58 -9.54
CA GLU A 77 5.20 -17.10 -10.56
C GLU A 77 3.76 -17.17 -10.06
N ASP A 78 3.38 -18.22 -9.34
CA ASP A 78 2.03 -18.36 -8.78
C ASP A 78 1.78 -17.34 -7.66
N TYR A 79 2.79 -17.10 -6.82
CA TYR A 79 2.75 -16.05 -5.80
C TYR A 79 2.60 -14.65 -6.41
N GLU A 80 3.41 -14.32 -7.42
CA GLU A 80 3.33 -13.02 -8.11
C GLU A 80 1.99 -12.84 -8.85
N LYS A 81 1.44 -13.89 -9.45
CA LYS A 81 0.09 -13.86 -10.06
C LYS A 81 -0.99 -13.54 -9.03
N GLU A 82 -0.94 -14.12 -7.83
CA GLU A 82 -1.92 -13.83 -6.80
C GLU A 82 -1.79 -12.38 -6.30
N ILE A 83 -0.57 -11.85 -6.15
CA ILE A 83 -0.37 -10.43 -5.86
C ILE A 83 -1.02 -9.56 -6.94
N ILE A 84 -0.73 -9.81 -8.22
CA ILE A 84 -1.28 -9.02 -9.33
C ILE A 84 -2.82 -9.07 -9.34
N LYS A 85 -3.39 -10.25 -9.09
CA LYS A 85 -4.85 -10.43 -9.00
C LYS A 85 -5.45 -9.59 -7.87
N GLU A 86 -4.82 -9.60 -6.69
CA GLU A 86 -5.27 -8.80 -5.54
C GLU A 86 -5.15 -7.29 -5.77
N LEU A 87 -4.10 -6.84 -6.46
CA LEU A 87 -3.95 -5.44 -6.87
C LEU A 87 -5.04 -5.01 -7.86
N ARG A 88 -5.33 -5.86 -8.87
CA ARG A 88 -6.37 -5.59 -9.87
C ARG A 88 -7.76 -5.50 -9.28
N LYS A 89 -8.10 -6.36 -8.30
CA LYS A 89 -9.39 -6.31 -7.59
C LYS A 89 -9.66 -4.95 -6.92
N ARG A 90 -8.62 -4.19 -6.64
CA ARG A 90 -8.68 -2.89 -5.93
C ARG A 90 -8.48 -1.70 -6.87
N ASP A 91 -8.36 -1.93 -8.18
CA ASP A 91 -8.00 -0.93 -9.19
C ASP A 91 -6.69 -0.18 -8.87
N VAL A 92 -5.71 -0.87 -8.28
CA VAL A 92 -4.38 -0.30 -8.09
C VAL A 92 -3.70 -0.16 -9.46
N ALA A 93 -3.16 1.03 -9.72
CA ALA A 93 -2.51 1.39 -10.98
C ALA A 93 -1.18 0.65 -11.21
#